data_AF-A0A2V9WHE7-F1
#
_entry.id   AF-A0A2V9WHE7-F1
#
_cell.length_a   1.000
_cell.length_b   1.000
_cell.length_c   1.000
_cell.angle_alpha   90.00
_cell.angle_beta   90.00
_cell.angle_gamma   90.00
#
_symmetry.space_group_name_H-M   'P 1'
#
loop_
_entity.id
_entity.type
_entity.pdbx_description
1 polymer ?
#
loop_
_entity_poly.entity_id
_entity_poly.type
_entity_poly.pdbx_seq_one_letter_code
_entity_poly.pdbx_strand_id
1 'polypeptide(L)'
;MSIAPERCRLVFQKLERDLDRLSAQPEAKKVHRFRTGVRRLQALLEELCPARDRNQKRLLKLLTRMRKKAGKVRDLDVQLAALRSLKFPQEPRRKTQLMQQLIELRGQREKKLSKALTREAVREIHKRLKRARKDFHPEVNRDPLSVARQVLEPIAKADGLPTEELVHQYRLLAKRARYTAEFASKSPESAQFIAQIERVQDALGDWHDWITLTRSAAKRLGDVHESSLVAALHNVTGAKFRNAVTSLSASHLAFPAARVLQTGPMGTRKRQSRTSEPAVSAHTAA
;
A
#
# COMPACT_ATOMS: atom_id res chain seq x y z
N MET A 1 -1.74 -8.90 22.13
CA MET A 1 -1.34 -10.24 21.63
C MET A 1 0.17 -10.33 21.46
N SER A 2 0.77 -11.49 21.73
CA SER A 2 2.22 -11.69 21.59
C SER A 2 2.63 -11.94 20.13
N ILE A 3 3.88 -11.59 19.80
CA ILE A 3 4.53 -11.92 18.53
C ILE A 3 4.62 -13.44 18.38
N ALA A 4 4.26 -13.98 17.21
CA ALA A 4 4.41 -15.40 16.91
C ALA A 4 5.87 -15.72 16.45
N PRO A 5 6.73 -16.33 17.30
CA PRO A 5 8.18 -16.43 17.02
C PRO A 5 8.49 -17.29 15.77
N GLU A 6 7.70 -18.33 15.54
CA GLU A 6 7.82 -19.20 14.37
C GLU A 6 7.53 -18.44 13.06
N ARG A 7 6.56 -17.50 13.06
CA ARG A 7 6.28 -16.66 11.89
C ARG A 7 7.46 -15.76 11.55
N CYS A 8 8.14 -15.23 12.56
CA CYS A 8 9.33 -14.40 12.37
C CYS A 8 10.45 -15.19 11.69
N ARG A 9 10.78 -16.39 12.20
CA ARG A 9 11.82 -17.27 11.64
C ARG A 9 11.50 -17.70 10.19
N LEU A 10 10.24 -18.03 9.92
CA LEU A 10 9.79 -18.43 8.58
C LEU A 10 9.98 -17.34 7.52
N VAL A 11 9.87 -16.07 7.89
CA VAL A 11 10.08 -14.95 6.95
C VAL A 11 11.52 -14.90 6.44
N PHE A 12 12.52 -15.13 7.31
CA PHE A 12 13.91 -15.22 6.89
C PHE A 12 14.13 -16.39 5.93
N GLN A 13 13.69 -17.59 6.30
CA GLN A 13 13.86 -18.81 5.48
C GLN A 13 13.15 -18.72 4.13
N LYS A 14 11.96 -18.11 4.09
CA LYS A 14 11.23 -17.91 2.84
C LYS A 14 11.94 -16.92 1.94
N LEU A 15 12.48 -15.83 2.50
CA LEU A 15 13.21 -14.84 1.74
C LEU A 15 14.54 -15.40 1.19
N GLU A 16 15.23 -16.27 1.93
CA GLU A 16 16.41 -17.00 1.42
C GLU A 16 16.06 -17.79 0.15
N ARG A 17 14.98 -18.60 0.20
CA ARG A 17 14.51 -19.37 -0.95
C ARG A 17 14.05 -18.51 -2.12
N ASP A 18 13.36 -17.40 -1.84
CA ASP A 18 12.91 -16.48 -2.88
C ASP A 18 14.08 -15.72 -3.53
N LEU A 19 15.16 -15.46 -2.78
CA LEU A 19 16.40 -14.90 -3.32
C LEU A 19 17.10 -15.87 -4.27
N ASP A 20 17.19 -17.15 -3.91
CA ASP A 20 17.81 -18.19 -4.76
C ASP A 20 17.04 -18.39 -6.07
N ARG A 21 15.71 -18.40 -5.98
CA ARG A 21 14.86 -18.49 -7.17
C ARG A 21 15.02 -17.25 -8.06
N LEU A 22 15.12 -16.07 -7.45
CA LEU A 22 15.29 -14.82 -8.19
C LEU A 22 16.66 -14.75 -8.89
N SER A 23 17.72 -15.21 -8.22
CA SER A 23 19.08 -15.20 -8.79
C SER A 23 19.24 -16.19 -9.94
N ALA A 24 18.50 -17.32 -9.91
CA ALA A 24 18.46 -18.25 -11.03
C ALA A 24 17.74 -17.65 -12.25
N GLN A 25 16.53 -17.08 -12.06
CA GLN A 25 15.78 -16.50 -13.16
C GLN A 25 14.77 -15.43 -12.68
N PRO A 26 14.81 -14.18 -13.19
CA PRO A 26 13.91 -13.11 -12.77
C PRO A 26 12.51 -13.11 -13.41
N GLU A 27 11.80 -14.23 -13.34
CA GLU A 27 10.40 -14.30 -13.78
C GLU A 27 9.47 -13.44 -12.92
N ALA A 28 8.36 -12.97 -13.50
CA ALA A 28 7.39 -12.10 -12.85
C ALA A 28 6.94 -12.60 -11.46
N LYS A 29 6.64 -13.90 -11.33
CA LYS A 29 6.23 -14.53 -10.06
C LYS A 29 7.36 -14.55 -9.02
N LYS A 30 8.59 -14.84 -9.45
CA LYS A 30 9.80 -14.88 -8.59
C LYS A 30 10.15 -13.47 -8.11
N VAL A 31 10.13 -12.49 -9.02
CA VAL A 31 10.31 -11.05 -8.72
C VAL A 31 9.26 -10.57 -7.70
N HIS A 32 8.00 -10.92 -7.90
CA HIS A 32 6.93 -10.51 -6.99
C HIS A 32 7.11 -11.14 -5.59
N ARG A 33 7.35 -12.45 -5.51
CA ARG A 33 7.57 -13.16 -4.24
C ARG A 33 8.74 -12.58 -3.45
N PHE A 34 9.89 -12.39 -4.08
CA PHE A 34 11.05 -11.76 -3.45
C PHE A 34 10.72 -10.37 -2.90
N ARG A 35 10.05 -9.52 -3.69
CA ARG A 35 9.69 -8.17 -3.25
C ARG A 35 8.77 -8.18 -2.02
N THR A 36 7.77 -9.06 -2.01
CA THR A 36 6.85 -9.22 -0.88
C THR A 36 7.61 -9.76 0.34
N GLY A 37 8.51 -10.73 0.17
CA GLY A 37 9.37 -11.25 1.23
C GLY A 37 10.25 -10.16 1.87
N VAL A 38 10.88 -9.31 1.05
CA VAL A 38 11.66 -8.17 1.56
C VAL A 38 10.76 -7.20 2.34
N ARG A 39 9.55 -6.89 1.85
CA ARG A 39 8.63 -5.99 2.56
C ARG A 39 8.19 -6.55 3.91
N ARG A 40 7.92 -7.86 4.02
CA ARG A 40 7.62 -8.52 5.29
C ARG A 40 8.78 -8.47 6.26
N LEU A 41 10.00 -8.73 5.78
CA LEU A 41 11.18 -8.61 6.63
C LEU A 41 11.44 -7.16 7.06
N GLN A 42 11.14 -6.18 6.20
CA GLN A 42 11.17 -4.76 6.57
C GLN A 42 10.17 -4.47 7.68
N ALA A 43 8.90 -4.89 7.55
CA ALA A 43 7.90 -4.70 8.60
C ALA A 43 8.35 -5.35 9.93
N LEU A 44 8.90 -6.57 9.87
CA LEU A 44 9.43 -7.24 11.05
C LEU A 44 10.55 -6.44 11.74
N LEU A 45 11.55 -6.00 10.98
CA LEU A 45 12.75 -5.36 11.54
C LEU A 45 12.55 -3.87 11.82
N GLU A 46 11.72 -3.16 11.05
CA GLU A 46 11.50 -1.72 11.19
C GLU A 46 10.40 -1.39 12.19
N GLU A 47 9.34 -2.22 12.28
CA GLU A 47 8.16 -1.92 13.11
C GLU A 47 8.13 -2.72 14.43
N LEU A 48 8.68 -3.95 14.43
CA LEU A 48 8.59 -4.86 15.58
C LEU A 48 9.92 -5.04 16.34
N CYS A 49 11.01 -4.45 15.84
CA CYS A 49 12.32 -4.51 16.47
C CYS A 49 12.86 -3.09 16.70
N PRO A 50 12.74 -2.53 17.92
CA PRO A 50 13.16 -1.15 18.19
C PRO A 50 14.69 -0.99 18.12
N ALA A 51 15.45 -1.98 18.58
CA ALA A 51 16.90 -1.94 18.61
C ALA A 51 17.52 -2.84 17.52
N ARG A 52 17.68 -2.28 16.31
CA ARG A 52 18.35 -3.00 15.21
C ARG A 52 19.87 -2.96 15.32
N ASP A 53 20.50 -4.12 15.28
CA ASP A 53 21.95 -4.25 15.24
C ASP A 53 22.55 -3.77 13.89
N ARG A 54 23.89 -3.68 13.83
CA ARG A 54 24.64 -3.27 12.62
C ARG A 54 24.42 -4.24 11.44
N ASN A 55 24.28 -5.53 11.70
CA ASN A 55 24.04 -6.55 10.69
C ASN A 55 22.66 -6.39 10.04
N GLN A 56 21.60 -6.24 10.83
CA GLN A 56 20.22 -6.03 10.40
C GLN A 56 20.09 -4.74 9.59
N LYS A 57 20.69 -3.62 10.05
CA LYS A 57 20.73 -2.36 9.29
C LYS A 57 21.40 -2.54 7.92
N ARG A 58 22.52 -3.26 7.87
CA ARG A 58 23.22 -3.55 6.60
C ARG A 58 22.43 -4.47 5.69
N LEU A 59 21.80 -5.52 6.24
CA LEU A 59 20.92 -6.44 5.53
C LEU A 59 19.77 -5.70 4.86
N LEU A 60 19.05 -4.86 5.61
CA LEU A 60 17.95 -4.05 5.07
C LEU A 60 18.40 -3.12 3.94
N LYS A 61 19.60 -2.53 4.06
CA LYS A 61 20.19 -1.69 2.99
C LYS A 61 20.42 -2.50 1.71
N LEU A 62 21.00 -3.70 1.81
CA LEU A 62 21.25 -4.58 0.66
C LEU A 62 19.94 -5.06 0.03
N LEU A 63 19.01 -5.56 0.84
CA LEU A 63 17.71 -6.02 0.37
C LEU A 63 16.90 -4.89 -0.27
N THR A 64 16.95 -3.68 0.29
CA THR A 64 16.26 -2.51 -0.29
C THR A 64 16.82 -2.17 -1.66
N ARG A 65 18.14 -2.22 -1.86
CA ARG A 65 18.77 -1.99 -3.17
C ARG A 65 18.29 -3.03 -4.19
N MET A 66 18.28 -4.32 -3.84
CA MET A 66 17.79 -5.37 -4.72
C MET A 66 16.29 -5.25 -5.00
N ARG A 67 15.48 -5.00 -3.96
CA ARG A 67 14.03 -4.80 -4.06
C ARG A 67 13.69 -3.63 -4.98
N LYS A 68 14.44 -2.51 -4.95
CA LYS A 68 14.24 -1.37 -5.85
C LYS A 68 14.46 -1.76 -7.31
N LYS A 69 15.54 -2.49 -7.63
CA LYS A 69 15.80 -3.02 -8.99
C LYS A 69 14.72 -4.00 -9.44
N ALA A 70 14.36 -4.96 -8.58
CA ALA A 70 13.25 -5.89 -8.81
C ALA A 70 11.91 -5.17 -9.00
N GLY A 71 11.73 -4.01 -8.35
CA GLY A 71 10.56 -3.15 -8.53
C GLY A 71 10.41 -2.67 -9.96
N LYS A 72 11.50 -2.21 -10.58
CA LYS A 72 11.45 -1.73 -11.96
C LYS A 72 11.08 -2.81 -12.96
N VAL A 73 11.34 -4.09 -12.66
CA VAL A 73 10.86 -5.23 -13.45
C VAL A 73 9.38 -5.47 -13.18
N ARG A 74 8.98 -5.59 -11.90
CA ARG A 74 7.59 -5.84 -11.52
C ARG A 74 6.63 -4.76 -12.02
N ASP A 75 7.03 -3.50 -11.96
CA ASP A 75 6.22 -2.38 -12.42
C ASP A 75 5.88 -2.54 -13.92
N LEU A 76 6.80 -3.09 -14.73
CA LEU A 76 6.57 -3.38 -16.14
C LEU A 76 5.73 -4.64 -16.35
N ASP A 77 5.95 -5.70 -15.54
CA ASP A 77 5.10 -6.90 -15.57
C ASP A 77 3.63 -6.55 -15.29
N VAL A 78 3.38 -5.65 -14.33
CA VAL A 78 2.05 -5.12 -14.01
C VAL A 78 1.48 -4.32 -15.17
N GLN A 79 2.23 -3.34 -15.70
CA GLN A 79 1.78 -2.51 -16.81
C GLN A 79 1.42 -3.32 -18.05
N LEU A 80 2.23 -4.33 -18.39
CA LEU A 80 1.96 -5.23 -19.50
C LEU A 80 0.67 -6.03 -19.27
N ALA A 81 0.41 -6.50 -18.06
CA ALA A 81 -0.83 -7.20 -17.72
C ALA A 81 -2.06 -6.27 -17.84
N ALA A 82 -1.98 -5.05 -17.28
CA ALA A 82 -3.04 -4.05 -17.38
C ALA A 82 -3.32 -3.66 -18.84
N LEU A 83 -2.28 -3.37 -19.62
CA LEU A 83 -2.42 -3.02 -21.04
C LEU A 83 -3.03 -4.17 -21.87
N ARG A 84 -2.66 -5.42 -21.59
CA ARG A 84 -3.30 -6.59 -22.23
C ARG A 84 -4.79 -6.68 -21.90
N SER A 85 -5.17 -6.42 -20.65
CA SER A 85 -6.57 -6.48 -20.21
C SER A 85 -7.45 -5.37 -20.78
N LEU A 86 -6.87 -4.24 -21.21
CA LEU A 86 -7.61 -3.12 -21.78
C LEU A 86 -8.19 -3.46 -23.16
N LYS A 87 -9.50 -3.52 -23.31
CA LYS A 87 -10.17 -3.63 -24.62
C LYS A 87 -10.17 -2.26 -25.30
N PHE A 88 -9.42 -2.12 -26.40
CA PHE A 88 -9.30 -0.84 -27.12
C PHE A 88 -9.10 -1.10 -28.62
N PRO A 89 -10.19 -1.13 -29.41
CA PRO A 89 -10.13 -1.44 -30.85
C PRO A 89 -9.76 -0.24 -31.74
N GLN A 90 -9.81 0.99 -31.22
CA GLN A 90 -9.65 2.22 -32.01
C GLN A 90 -8.22 2.44 -32.53
N GLU A 91 -7.18 2.07 -31.75
CA GLU A 91 -5.78 2.19 -32.18
C GLU A 91 -4.96 0.92 -31.88
N PRO A 92 -5.21 -0.20 -32.59
CA PRO A 92 -4.55 -1.47 -32.31
C PRO A 92 -3.03 -1.40 -32.55
N ARG A 93 -2.59 -0.61 -33.54
CA ARG A 93 -1.17 -0.42 -33.86
C ARG A 93 -0.43 0.32 -32.74
N ARG A 94 -0.98 1.43 -32.23
CA ARG A 94 -0.38 2.21 -31.13
C ARG A 94 -0.33 1.40 -29.83
N LYS A 95 -1.39 0.66 -29.51
CA LYS A 95 -1.39 -0.28 -28.37
C LYS A 95 -0.28 -1.33 -28.49
N THR A 96 -0.13 -1.91 -29.68
CA THR A 96 0.92 -2.91 -29.96
C THR A 96 2.32 -2.30 -29.85
N GLN A 97 2.52 -1.10 -30.38
CA GLN A 97 3.79 -0.36 -30.27
C GLN A 97 4.16 -0.09 -28.82
N LEU A 98 3.23 0.40 -27.99
CA LEU A 98 3.47 0.60 -26.56
C LEU A 98 3.83 -0.71 -25.86
N MET A 99 3.11 -1.79 -26.17
CA MET A 99 3.38 -3.11 -25.59
C MET A 99 4.80 -3.59 -25.92
N GLN A 100 5.24 -3.45 -27.18
CA GLN A 100 6.59 -3.82 -27.61
C GLN A 100 7.66 -2.99 -26.87
N GLN A 101 7.49 -1.68 -26.78
CA GLN A 101 8.41 -0.80 -26.04
C GLN A 101 8.51 -1.15 -24.55
N LEU A 102 7.40 -1.56 -23.92
CA LEU A 102 7.39 -1.99 -22.52
C LEU A 102 8.08 -3.35 -22.33
N ILE A 103 7.93 -4.29 -23.28
CA ILE A 103 8.62 -5.59 -23.28
C ILE A 103 10.14 -5.38 -23.37
N GLU A 104 10.60 -4.54 -24.29
CA GLU A 104 12.02 -4.21 -24.44
C GLU A 104 12.59 -3.58 -23.17
N LEU A 105 11.87 -2.59 -22.61
CA LEU A 105 12.26 -1.97 -21.36
C LEU A 105 12.31 -2.99 -20.22
N ARG A 106 11.39 -3.95 -20.17
CA ARG A 106 11.37 -5.03 -19.16
C ARG A 106 12.64 -5.87 -19.28
N GLY A 107 13.01 -6.30 -20.48
CA GLY A 107 14.26 -7.03 -20.73
C GLY A 107 15.51 -6.24 -20.29
N GLN A 108 15.55 -4.92 -20.53
CA GLN A 108 16.65 -4.08 -20.04
C GLN A 108 16.70 -4.01 -18.51
N ARG A 109 15.55 -3.90 -17.82
CA ARG A 109 15.50 -3.87 -16.34
C ARG A 109 15.85 -5.21 -15.73
N GLU A 110 15.45 -6.31 -16.37
CA GLU A 110 15.82 -7.67 -16.00
C GLU A 110 17.33 -7.90 -16.11
N LYS A 111 17.96 -7.48 -17.21
CA LYS A 111 19.43 -7.52 -17.35
C LYS A 111 20.12 -6.75 -16.22
N LYS A 112 19.62 -5.55 -15.87
CA LYS A 112 20.15 -4.72 -14.76
C LYS A 112 19.93 -5.33 -13.38
N LEU A 113 18.88 -6.12 -13.20
CA LEU A 113 18.62 -6.87 -11.97
C LEU A 113 19.57 -8.07 -11.88
N SER A 114 19.69 -8.85 -12.95
CA SER A 114 20.57 -10.01 -13.04
C SER A 114 22.03 -9.63 -12.77
N LYS A 115 22.52 -8.54 -13.36
CA LYS A 115 23.86 -7.99 -13.08
C LYS A 115 24.08 -7.60 -11.61
N ALA A 116 23.01 -7.34 -10.86
CA ALA A 116 23.10 -6.99 -9.44
C ALA A 116 23.00 -8.21 -8.51
N LEU A 117 22.57 -9.35 -9.04
CA LEU A 117 22.43 -10.62 -8.33
C LEU A 117 23.65 -11.52 -8.58
N THR A 118 24.86 -10.97 -8.37
CA THR A 118 26.09 -11.75 -8.49
C THR A 118 26.15 -12.82 -7.39
N ARG A 119 26.97 -13.87 -7.60
CA ARG A 119 27.15 -14.94 -6.61
C ARG A 119 27.59 -14.40 -5.24
N GLU A 120 28.48 -13.41 -5.25
CA GLU A 120 29.00 -12.74 -4.05
C GLU A 120 27.93 -11.93 -3.34
N ALA A 121 27.12 -11.18 -4.10
CA ALA A 121 26.02 -10.39 -3.55
C ALA A 121 24.95 -11.28 -2.91
N VAL A 122 24.57 -12.38 -3.56
CA VAL A 122 23.62 -13.36 -3.03
C VAL A 122 24.19 -14.03 -1.78
N ARG A 123 25.45 -14.49 -1.82
CA ARG A 123 26.14 -15.12 -0.68
C ARG A 123 26.21 -14.19 0.54
N GLU A 124 26.52 -12.91 0.33
CA GLU A 124 26.56 -11.91 1.40
C GLU A 124 25.16 -11.69 2.01
N ILE A 125 24.11 -11.59 1.19
CA ILE A 125 22.74 -11.46 1.70
C ILE A 125 22.33 -12.71 2.49
N HIS A 126 22.62 -13.92 2.00
CA HIS A 126 22.37 -15.17 2.73
C HIS A 126 23.09 -15.21 4.08
N LYS A 127 24.38 -14.89 4.12
CA LYS A 127 25.16 -14.86 5.36
C LYS A 127 24.51 -13.95 6.40
N ARG A 128 24.03 -12.78 5.96
CA ARG A 128 23.34 -11.83 6.84
C ARG A 128 21.94 -12.26 7.25
N LEU A 129 21.18 -12.89 6.36
CA LEU A 129 19.87 -13.47 6.69
C LEU A 129 20.01 -14.56 7.75
N LYS A 130 20.96 -15.48 7.58
CA LYS A 130 21.23 -16.56 8.55
C LYS A 130 21.62 -16.02 9.92
N ARG A 131 22.51 -15.02 9.97
CA ARG A 131 22.91 -14.34 11.22
C ARG A 131 21.72 -13.63 11.87
N ALA A 132 21.03 -12.78 11.09
CA ALA A 132 19.87 -12.04 11.59
C ALA A 132 18.79 -12.97 12.12
N ARG A 133 18.57 -14.14 11.50
CA ARG A 133 17.64 -15.17 11.97
C ARG A 133 18.08 -15.82 13.28
N LYS A 134 19.38 -16.14 13.42
CA LYS A 134 19.94 -16.79 14.62
C LYS A 134 19.81 -15.87 15.84
N ASP A 135 20.12 -14.59 15.63
CA ASP A 135 20.17 -13.58 16.68
C ASP A 135 18.81 -12.84 16.83
N PHE A 136 17.75 -13.35 16.19
CA PHE A 136 16.43 -12.72 16.24
C PHE A 136 15.69 -13.11 17.51
N HIS A 137 15.58 -12.16 18.43
CA HIS A 137 14.80 -12.26 19.66
C HIS A 137 13.67 -11.21 19.61
N PRO A 138 12.43 -11.61 19.26
CA PRO A 138 11.31 -10.66 19.25
C PRO A 138 11.02 -10.19 20.68
N GLU A 139 10.73 -8.89 20.84
CA GLU A 139 10.25 -8.37 22.12
C GLU A 139 8.87 -8.94 22.42
N VAL A 140 8.77 -9.73 23.50
CA VAL A 140 7.55 -10.47 23.87
C VAL A 140 6.35 -9.53 24.09
N ASN A 141 6.61 -8.29 24.49
CA ASN A 141 5.58 -7.32 24.90
C ASN A 141 5.11 -6.38 23.79
N ARG A 142 5.60 -6.51 22.55
CA ARG A 142 5.20 -5.63 21.45
C ARG A 142 4.11 -6.27 20.59
N ASP A 143 2.87 -5.82 20.76
CA ASP A 143 1.73 -6.35 20.00
C ASP A 143 1.75 -5.88 18.53
N PRO A 144 1.89 -6.80 17.55
CA PRO A 144 1.91 -6.42 16.14
C PRO A 144 0.62 -5.78 15.65
N LEU A 145 -0.54 -6.10 16.22
CA LEU A 145 -1.80 -5.44 15.82
C LEU A 145 -1.82 -3.98 16.29
N SER A 146 -1.42 -3.71 17.53
CA SER A 146 -1.34 -2.35 18.06
C SER A 146 -0.36 -1.49 17.25
N VAL A 147 0.81 -2.03 16.93
CA VAL A 147 1.78 -1.34 16.06
C VAL A 147 1.21 -1.12 14.66
N ALA A 148 0.50 -2.10 14.09
CA ALA A 148 -0.13 -1.95 12.78
C ALA A 148 -1.21 -0.86 12.76
N ARG A 149 -1.98 -0.70 13.85
CA ARG A 149 -2.94 0.39 14.01
C ARG A 149 -2.23 1.75 14.11
N GLN A 150 -1.15 1.84 14.88
CA GLN A 150 -0.33 3.06 14.99
C GLN A 150 0.23 3.53 13.64
N VAL A 151 0.66 2.59 12.79
CA VAL A 151 1.15 2.89 11.43
C VAL A 151 0.10 3.61 10.57
N LEU A 152 -1.19 3.43 10.85
CA LEU A 152 -2.30 4.05 10.11
C LEU A 152 -2.78 5.38 10.70
N GLU A 153 -2.40 5.71 11.94
CA GLU A 153 -2.84 6.94 12.62
C GLU A 153 -2.60 8.24 11.84
N PRO A 154 -1.48 8.45 11.14
CA PRO A 154 -1.26 9.70 10.40
C PRO A 154 -2.34 9.99 9.37
N ILE A 155 -2.97 8.94 8.83
CA ILE A 155 -4.00 9.09 7.80
C ILE A 155 -5.40 9.17 8.39
N ALA A 156 -5.65 8.49 9.52
CA ALA A 156 -6.90 8.65 10.26
C ALA A 156 -7.12 10.10 10.73
N LYS A 157 -6.05 10.90 10.80
CA LYS A 157 -6.05 12.33 11.15
C LYS A 157 -5.93 13.26 9.96
N ALA A 158 -5.86 12.74 8.72
CA ALA A 158 -5.72 13.57 7.54
C ALA A 158 -7.09 14.17 7.16
N ASP A 159 -7.25 15.47 7.33
CA ASP A 159 -8.42 16.22 6.89
C ASP A 159 -8.28 16.65 5.43
N GLY A 160 -9.34 16.50 4.64
CA GLY A 160 -9.43 17.03 3.28
C GLY A 160 -9.85 16.03 2.20
N LEU A 161 -10.02 16.54 0.98
CA LEU A 161 -10.33 15.71 -0.18
C LEU A 161 -9.13 14.81 -0.50
N PRO A 162 -9.34 13.51 -0.77
CA PRO A 162 -8.25 12.60 -1.07
C PRO A 162 -7.61 12.95 -2.41
N THR A 163 -6.36 13.41 -2.38
CA THR A 163 -5.52 13.65 -3.57
C THR A 163 -4.80 12.38 -4.01
N GLU A 164 -4.20 12.37 -5.21
CA GLU A 164 -3.35 11.24 -5.65
C GLU A 164 -2.20 10.99 -4.67
N GLU A 165 -1.61 12.05 -4.13
CA GLU A 165 -0.54 11.99 -3.14
C GLU A 165 -1.01 11.31 -1.86
N LEU A 166 -2.18 11.70 -1.34
CA LEU A 166 -2.74 11.11 -0.11
C LEU A 166 -3.07 9.62 -0.33
N VAL A 167 -3.70 9.28 -1.46
CA VAL A 167 -4.03 7.89 -1.82
C VAL A 167 -2.75 7.06 -1.96
N HIS A 168 -1.68 7.63 -2.54
CA HIS A 168 -0.38 6.97 -2.60
C HIS A 168 0.24 6.75 -1.21
N GLN A 169 0.19 7.75 -0.33
CA GLN A 169 0.67 7.63 1.05
C GLN A 169 -0.09 6.56 1.82
N TYR A 170 -1.43 6.54 1.70
CA TYR A 170 -2.26 5.49 2.29
C TYR A 170 -1.84 4.11 1.83
N ARG A 171 -1.63 3.93 0.53
CA ARG A 171 -1.17 2.65 -0.02
C ARG A 171 0.15 2.17 0.60
N LEU A 172 1.08 3.06 0.93
CA LEU A 172 2.34 2.70 1.59
C LEU A 172 2.11 2.29 3.04
N LEU A 173 1.32 3.05 3.80
CA LEU A 173 1.02 2.78 5.21
C LEU A 173 0.16 1.53 5.38
N ALA A 174 -0.87 1.34 4.56
CA ALA A 174 -1.67 0.11 4.50
C ALA A 174 -0.78 -1.12 4.30
N LYS A 175 0.20 -1.06 3.38
CA LYS A 175 1.16 -2.16 3.16
C LYS A 175 2.00 -2.45 4.37
N ARG A 176 2.51 -1.41 5.03
CA ARG A 176 3.28 -1.56 6.28
C ARG A 176 2.41 -2.19 7.36
N ALA A 177 1.24 -1.62 7.65
CA ALA A 177 0.30 -2.09 8.65
C ALA A 177 -0.09 -3.56 8.44
N ARG A 178 -0.48 -3.96 7.22
CA ARG A 178 -0.78 -5.37 6.91
C ARG A 178 0.40 -6.30 7.22
N TYR A 179 1.59 -5.98 6.71
CA TYR A 179 2.75 -6.85 6.92
C TYR A 179 3.17 -6.92 8.39
N THR A 180 2.97 -5.85 9.16
CA THR A 180 3.16 -5.86 10.61
C THR A 180 2.14 -6.79 11.29
N ALA A 181 0.85 -6.65 10.94
CA ALA A 181 -0.22 -7.47 11.50
C ALA A 181 -0.09 -8.97 11.18
N GLU A 182 0.56 -9.35 10.06
CA GLU A 182 0.84 -10.76 9.74
C GLU A 182 1.67 -11.48 10.82
N PHE A 183 2.40 -10.74 11.68
CA PHE A 183 3.19 -11.32 12.79
C PHE A 183 2.41 -11.49 14.09
N ALA A 184 1.18 -10.97 14.19
CA ALA A 184 0.32 -11.20 15.34
C ALA A 184 0.00 -12.70 15.47
N SER A 185 -0.25 -13.16 16.69
CA SER A 185 -0.81 -14.48 16.94
C SER A 185 -2.15 -14.65 16.22
N LYS A 186 -2.49 -15.88 15.79
CA LYS A 186 -3.75 -16.13 15.09
C LYS A 186 -4.92 -15.87 16.03
N SER A 187 -5.75 -14.91 15.67
CA SER A 187 -7.02 -14.63 16.33
C SER A 187 -8.06 -14.14 15.31
N PRO A 188 -9.36 -14.24 15.63
CA PRO A 188 -10.41 -13.63 14.80
C PRO A 188 -10.16 -12.15 14.54
N GLU A 189 -9.69 -11.40 15.54
CA GLU A 189 -9.36 -9.98 15.42
C GLU A 189 -8.23 -9.73 14.39
N SER A 190 -7.13 -10.47 14.47
CA SER A 190 -6.01 -10.32 13.52
C SER A 190 -6.43 -10.64 12.09
N ALA A 191 -7.25 -11.68 11.92
CA ALA A 191 -7.75 -12.09 10.61
C ALA A 191 -8.68 -11.02 10.02
N GLN A 192 -9.59 -10.48 10.84
CA GLN A 192 -10.50 -9.42 10.45
C GLN A 192 -9.74 -8.14 10.06
N PHE A 193 -8.76 -7.73 10.87
CA PHE A 193 -7.93 -6.55 10.59
C PHE A 193 -7.15 -6.69 9.28
N ILE A 194 -6.49 -7.84 9.06
CA ILE A 194 -5.74 -8.10 7.83
C ILE A 194 -6.69 -8.10 6.62
N ALA A 195 -7.86 -8.74 6.73
CA ALA A 195 -8.85 -8.79 5.66
C ALA A 195 -9.41 -7.40 5.30
N GLN A 196 -9.65 -6.54 6.29
CA GLN A 196 -10.09 -5.16 6.05
C GLN A 196 -9.02 -4.37 5.28
N ILE A 197 -7.76 -4.44 5.72
CA ILE A 197 -6.66 -3.74 5.03
C ILE A 197 -6.45 -4.30 3.62
N GLU A 198 -6.60 -5.62 3.42
CA GLU A 198 -6.44 -6.25 2.11
C GLU A 198 -7.42 -5.69 1.08
N ARG A 199 -8.71 -5.54 1.43
CA ARG A 199 -9.72 -4.92 0.54
C ARG A 199 -9.32 -3.52 0.08
N VAL A 200 -8.86 -2.69 1.02
CA VAL A 200 -8.41 -1.32 0.72
C VAL A 200 -7.13 -1.34 -0.13
N GLN A 201 -6.19 -2.21 0.20
CA GLN A 201 -4.95 -2.37 -0.57
C GLN A 201 -5.18 -2.80 -2.01
N ASP A 202 -6.17 -3.65 -2.27
CA ASP A 202 -6.49 -4.12 -3.61
C ASP A 202 -7.00 -2.97 -4.47
N ALA A 203 -7.94 -2.16 -3.96
CA ALA A 203 -8.43 -0.97 -4.67
C ALA A 203 -7.32 0.06 -4.93
N LEU A 204 -6.48 0.34 -3.93
CA LEU A 204 -5.33 1.24 -4.06
C LEU A 204 -4.25 0.68 -4.98
N GLY A 205 -4.07 -0.64 -4.95
CA GLY A 205 -3.16 -1.39 -5.78
C GLY A 205 -3.52 -1.25 -7.24
N ASP A 206 -4.78 -1.53 -7.57
CA ASP A 206 -5.35 -1.42 -8.91
C ASP A 206 -5.20 0.01 -9.44
N TRP A 207 -5.65 1.04 -8.71
CA TRP A 207 -5.45 2.43 -9.14
C TRP A 207 -3.98 2.76 -9.41
N HIS A 208 -3.06 2.38 -8.50
CA HIS A 208 -1.64 2.67 -8.66
C HIS A 208 -1.05 1.99 -9.92
N ASP A 209 -1.52 0.81 -10.25
CA ASP A 209 -1.07 0.06 -11.40
C ASP A 209 -1.51 0.75 -12.71
N TRP A 210 -2.74 1.27 -12.76
CA TRP A 210 -3.27 2.05 -13.89
C TRP A 210 -2.60 3.42 -14.05
N ILE A 211 -2.44 4.22 -12.98
CA ILE A 211 -1.75 5.53 -13.10
C ILE A 211 -0.29 5.36 -13.55
N THR A 212 0.38 4.28 -13.14
CA THR A 212 1.74 3.98 -13.60
C THR A 212 1.76 3.65 -15.10
N LEU A 213 0.77 2.91 -15.61
CA LEU A 213 0.60 2.66 -17.04
C LEU A 213 0.28 3.93 -17.81
N THR A 214 -0.68 4.75 -17.36
CA THR A 214 -1.05 6.03 -17.99
C THR A 214 0.15 6.95 -18.12
N ARG A 215 0.92 7.16 -17.03
CA ARG A 215 2.13 8.00 -17.06
C ARG A 215 3.20 7.45 -18.02
N SER A 216 3.33 6.12 -18.09
CA SER A 216 4.29 5.48 -19.01
C SER A 216 3.85 5.58 -20.47
N ALA A 217 2.54 5.50 -20.75
CA ALA A 217 1.97 5.70 -22.08
C ALA A 217 2.12 7.16 -22.52
N ALA A 218 1.76 8.11 -21.66
CA ALA A 218 1.86 9.55 -21.95
C ALA A 218 3.29 9.95 -22.32
N LYS A 219 4.28 9.48 -21.55
CA LYS A 219 5.71 9.71 -21.83
C LYS A 219 6.18 9.19 -23.20
N ARG A 220 5.48 8.23 -23.80
CA ARG A 220 5.91 7.50 -25.01
C ARG A 220 5.09 7.83 -26.25
N LEU A 221 3.82 8.16 -26.06
CA LEU A 221 2.84 8.35 -27.11
C LEU A 221 2.29 9.77 -27.19
N GLY A 222 2.68 10.65 -26.27
CA GLY A 222 2.11 11.99 -26.15
C GLY A 222 0.97 12.07 -25.12
N ASP A 223 0.45 13.27 -24.90
CA ASP A 223 -0.60 13.52 -23.91
C ASP A 223 -2.01 13.09 -24.41
N VAL A 224 -3.04 13.28 -23.58
CA VAL A 224 -4.44 12.93 -23.88
C VAL A 224 -4.97 13.53 -25.19
N HIS A 225 -4.44 14.67 -25.62
CA HIS A 225 -4.82 15.33 -26.87
C HIS A 225 -4.16 14.70 -28.11
N GLU A 226 -3.04 13.98 -27.93
CA GLU A 226 -2.22 13.42 -29.01
C GLU A 226 -2.51 11.92 -29.23
N SER A 227 -3.06 11.26 -28.22
CA SER A 227 -3.30 9.82 -28.21
C SER A 227 -4.63 9.43 -27.57
N SER A 228 -5.54 8.88 -28.39
CA SER A 228 -6.81 8.36 -27.91
C SER A 228 -6.62 7.16 -26.96
N LEU A 229 -5.53 6.39 -27.12
CA LEU A 229 -5.13 5.37 -26.15
C LEU A 229 -4.76 5.97 -24.80
N VAL A 230 -4.03 7.10 -24.76
CA VAL A 230 -3.67 7.79 -23.51
C VAL A 230 -4.92 8.37 -22.84
N ALA A 231 -5.83 8.95 -23.61
CA ALA A 231 -7.13 9.40 -23.10
C ALA A 231 -7.95 8.24 -22.50
N ALA A 232 -8.00 7.09 -23.17
CA ALA A 232 -8.66 5.90 -22.64
C ALA A 232 -8.03 5.40 -21.33
N LEU A 233 -6.70 5.36 -21.27
CA LEU A 233 -5.97 5.01 -20.04
C LEU A 233 -6.22 6.01 -18.91
N HIS A 234 -6.31 7.31 -19.22
CA HIS A 234 -6.63 8.35 -18.25
C HIS A 234 -8.03 8.15 -17.67
N ASN A 235 -9.02 7.85 -18.50
CA ASN A 235 -10.39 7.57 -18.07
C ASN A 235 -10.48 6.35 -17.15
N VAL A 236 -9.79 5.26 -17.50
CA VAL A 236 -9.73 4.07 -16.63
C VAL A 236 -9.05 4.41 -15.30
N THR A 237 -7.91 5.11 -15.33
CA THR A 237 -7.21 5.54 -14.12
C THR A 237 -8.09 6.40 -13.22
N GLY A 238 -8.84 7.35 -13.76
CA GLY A 238 -9.79 8.17 -13.00
C GLY A 238 -10.92 7.35 -12.38
N ALA A 239 -11.45 6.36 -13.09
CA ALA A 239 -12.45 5.44 -12.53
C ALA A 239 -11.88 4.61 -11.37
N LYS A 240 -10.64 4.10 -11.51
CA LYS A 240 -9.96 3.34 -10.45
C LYS A 240 -9.62 4.22 -9.25
N PHE A 241 -9.28 5.48 -9.47
CA PHE A 241 -9.06 6.46 -8.40
C PHE A 241 -10.31 6.64 -7.56
N ARG A 242 -11.47 6.88 -8.19
CA ARG A 242 -12.75 6.99 -7.48
C ARG A 242 -13.06 5.74 -6.67
N ASN A 243 -12.88 4.55 -7.25
CA ASN A 243 -13.07 3.29 -6.51
C ASN A 243 -12.13 3.15 -5.30
N ALA A 244 -10.86 3.57 -5.44
CA ALA A 244 -9.91 3.58 -4.35
C ALA A 244 -10.33 4.53 -3.23
N VAL A 245 -10.80 5.73 -3.57
CA VAL A 245 -11.35 6.71 -2.62
C VAL A 245 -12.59 6.15 -1.91
N THR A 246 -13.55 5.58 -2.63
CA THR A 246 -14.74 4.96 -2.02
C THR A 246 -14.36 3.84 -1.05
N SER A 247 -13.40 2.99 -1.44
CA SER A 247 -12.90 1.89 -0.60
C SER A 247 -12.22 2.40 0.67
N LEU A 248 -11.50 3.52 0.58
CA LEU A 248 -10.90 4.18 1.74
C LEU A 248 -11.98 4.69 2.70
N SER A 249 -12.96 5.44 2.20
CA SER A 249 -14.05 6.01 3.01
C SER A 249 -14.88 4.93 3.69
N ALA A 250 -15.16 3.81 3.02
CA ALA A 250 -15.96 2.72 3.56
C ALA A 250 -15.22 1.89 4.64
N SER A 251 -13.89 1.95 4.69
CA SER A 251 -13.10 1.03 5.50
C SER A 251 -13.13 1.32 7.01
N HIS A 252 -13.68 2.45 7.47
CA HIS A 252 -13.65 2.96 8.87
C HIS A 252 -12.24 3.05 9.51
N LEU A 253 -11.21 2.49 8.87
CA LEU A 253 -9.78 2.55 9.21
C LEU A 253 -9.15 3.89 8.83
N ALA A 254 -9.87 4.75 8.10
CA ALA A 254 -9.35 5.97 7.51
C ALA A 254 -10.07 7.26 7.96
N PHE A 255 -11.24 7.19 8.58
CA PHE A 255 -11.97 8.39 8.99
C PHE A 255 -12.84 8.07 10.23
N PRO A 256 -12.58 8.67 11.40
CA PRO A 256 -13.63 8.79 12.41
C PRO A 256 -14.70 9.68 11.79
N ALA A 257 -15.79 9.05 11.32
CA ALA A 257 -17.08 9.66 10.99
C ALA A 257 -17.01 11.07 10.37
N ALA A 258 -16.81 11.16 9.05
CA ALA A 258 -17.59 12.14 8.33
C ALA A 258 -19.05 11.71 8.48
N ARG A 259 -19.78 12.35 9.40
CA ARG A 259 -21.24 12.37 9.43
C ARG A 259 -21.68 12.68 8.00
N VAL A 260 -22.08 11.64 7.28
CA VAL A 260 -22.84 11.79 6.06
C VAL A 260 -24.11 12.50 6.49
N LEU A 261 -24.16 13.80 6.20
CA LEU A 261 -25.38 14.58 6.13
C LEU A 261 -26.28 13.88 5.11
N GLN A 262 -27.22 13.07 5.59
CA GLN A 262 -28.42 12.71 4.85
C GLN A 262 -29.60 13.44 5.49
N THR A 263 -29.86 14.63 4.93
CA THR A 263 -31.14 15.12 4.42
C THR A 263 -32.43 14.91 5.24
N GLY A 264 -33.07 16.02 5.60
CA GLY A 264 -34.52 16.11 5.81
C GLY A 264 -34.94 17.41 6.51
N PRO A 265 -35.73 18.31 5.89
CA PRO A 265 -36.09 19.59 6.47
C PRO A 265 -37.22 19.39 7.48
N MET A 266 -36.95 19.58 8.76
CA MET A 266 -38.01 19.64 9.78
C MET A 266 -38.32 21.10 10.09
N GLY A 267 -39.42 21.56 9.47
CA GLY A 267 -40.45 22.33 10.15
C GLY A 267 -40.02 23.60 10.85
N THR A 268 -40.27 24.72 10.16
CA THR A 268 -40.58 26.02 10.74
C THR A 268 -41.25 25.93 12.12
N ARG A 269 -40.59 26.46 13.16
CA ARG A 269 -41.31 27.11 14.27
C ARG A 269 -40.69 28.45 14.61
N LYS A 270 -41.48 29.46 14.24
CA LYS A 270 -41.37 30.89 14.48
C LYS A 270 -40.84 31.23 15.87
N ARG A 271 -39.82 32.10 15.86
CA ARG A 271 -39.57 33.11 16.90
C ARG A 271 -40.84 33.97 17.04
N GLN A 272 -41.37 34.11 18.25
CA GLN A 272 -42.15 35.27 18.64
C GLN A 272 -41.51 35.88 19.88
N SER A 273 -40.88 37.02 19.67
CA SER A 273 -40.61 38.04 20.67
C SER A 273 -41.84 38.93 20.80
N ARG A 274 -42.28 39.26 22.02
CA ARG A 274 -42.56 40.64 22.46
C ARG A 274 -43.03 40.72 23.93
N THR A 275 -42.26 41.53 24.65
CA THR A 275 -42.52 42.35 25.84
C THR A 275 -43.96 42.83 26.07
N SER A 276 -44.42 42.77 27.33
CA SER A 276 -44.96 43.91 28.11
C SER A 276 -45.43 43.48 29.52
N GLU A 277 -44.92 44.18 30.55
CA GLU A 277 -45.41 44.33 31.94
C GLU A 277 -46.89 44.82 32.05
N PRO A 278 -47.56 44.96 33.22
CA PRO A 278 -47.02 45.15 34.59
C PRO A 278 -47.68 44.42 35.79
N ALA A 279 -46.98 44.56 36.92
CA ALA A 279 -47.29 44.45 38.37
C ALA A 279 -48.72 44.19 38.87
N VAL A 280 -48.84 43.31 39.89
CA VAL A 280 -49.54 43.58 41.18
C VAL A 280 -48.87 42.77 42.31
N SER A 281 -48.66 43.44 43.43
CA SER A 281 -48.18 43.01 44.75
C SER A 281 -49.04 41.97 45.48
N ALA A 282 -48.44 41.16 46.36
CA ALA A 282 -48.66 41.21 47.82
C ALA A 282 -48.26 39.91 48.56
N HIS A 283 -47.62 40.11 49.73
CA HIS A 283 -47.78 39.31 50.98
C HIS A 283 -47.20 37.87 51.04
N THR A 284 -46.51 37.38 52.10
CA THR A 284 -45.96 37.87 53.38
C THR A 284 -45.13 36.72 54.00
N ALA A 285 -44.41 37.02 55.09
CA ALA A 285 -43.92 36.13 56.16
C ALA A 285 -42.50 35.56 55.96
N ALA A 286 -41.60 35.61 56.93
CA ALA A 286 -41.49 36.30 58.22
C ALA A 286 -40.00 36.22 58.61
#